data_AF-A0A0C3H7Q6-F1
#
_entry.id   AF-A0A0C3H7Q6-F1
#
_cell.length_a   1.000
_cell.length_b   1.000
_cell.length_c   1.000
_cell.angle_alpha   90.00
_cell.angle_beta   90.00
_cell.angle_gamma   90.00
#
_symmetry.space_group_name_H-M   'P 1'
#
loop_
_entity.id
_entity.type
_entity.pdbx_description
1 polymer ?
#
loop_
_entity_poly.entity_id
_entity_poly.type
_entity_poly.pdbx_seq_one_letter_code
_entity_poly.pdbx_strand_id
1 'polypeptide(L)'
;MGNAILALAGRVSASIIGQCAAADLPLNCETAFTDSTNTSVASFGNVTFGSFEADPDIAGIGTISSFVASTALFLFIAVSIVLSRIICLGGDIAKKDPSRPAFASLPIPRPRPEEYRTGWIENRIIDPIINPFREYWASRSHSRGEYTQTYSDNAHLSRQQPGMDHDMIQIQPYPYPPKFTSSISEPPYNPLDKGGDALSASEPANFTPDRDEDTEFVLEPLTSYEKRMLEKSYDIYDILEAALFCISDNQILLSLAFSISFFVKGTAKCILSQYHLKIALNLWLGSAINGVLTFSVVRRYFESPLAGLLRFLALGVSLVLSSGGPLLLELNSGFASETMPSKDRHNSQIFLNVLCFMDPSFLQDVVADQINNHAVIGQSTTNPEASQDFASWISILVIGGLVVIGRFLHRVIRITRRGHYIEDENDRNKMDLYYWAFLFLVWLFAAAGFSYRTWLIFHIRRWVEQSGWLSDQLAEYRLDTFGQFASVMFMVAIAQAMADELVPKVEKAK
;
A
#
# COMPACT_ATOMS: atom_id res chain seq x y z
N MET A 1 -5.64 23.06 12.65
CA MET A 1 -6.54 22.00 12.13
C MET A 1 -7.40 21.36 13.23
N GLY A 2 -6.88 21.06 14.43
CA GLY A 2 -7.64 20.41 15.51
C GLY A 2 -9.02 21.03 15.83
N ASN A 3 -9.09 22.34 16.06
CA ASN A 3 -10.36 23.01 16.43
C ASN A 3 -11.45 22.91 15.35
N ALA A 4 -11.08 22.90 14.06
CA ALA A 4 -12.05 22.80 12.97
C ALA A 4 -12.63 21.37 12.85
N ILE A 5 -11.80 20.36 13.11
CA ILE A 5 -12.21 18.95 13.10
C ILE A 5 -13.14 18.67 14.27
N LEU A 6 -12.80 19.14 15.47
CA LEU A 6 -13.66 19.01 16.66
C LEU A 6 -14.99 19.76 16.47
N ALA A 7 -14.97 20.97 15.91
CA ALA A 7 -16.20 21.71 15.62
C ALA A 7 -17.09 20.99 14.59
N LEU A 8 -16.50 20.34 13.59
CA LEU A 8 -17.25 19.53 12.63
C LEU A 8 -17.85 18.29 13.30
N ALA A 9 -17.07 17.59 14.13
CA ALA A 9 -17.53 16.44 14.91
C ALA A 9 -18.73 16.80 15.80
N GLY A 10 -18.65 17.92 16.53
CA GLY A 10 -19.76 18.40 17.35
C GLY A 10 -21.03 18.71 16.54
N ARG A 11 -20.91 19.32 15.36
CA ARG A 11 -22.06 19.55 14.46
C ARG A 11 -22.67 18.27 13.92
N VAL A 12 -21.83 17.30 13.57
CA VAL A 12 -22.28 15.99 13.10
C VAL A 12 -23.01 15.25 14.23
N SER A 13 -22.47 15.26 15.45
CA SER A 13 -23.10 14.65 16.63
C SER A 13 -24.49 15.26 16.90
N ALA A 14 -24.57 16.60 16.99
CA ALA A 14 -25.84 17.31 17.18
C ALA A 14 -26.89 16.98 16.10
N SER A 15 -26.48 16.88 14.84
CA SER A 15 -27.37 16.50 13.75
C SER A 15 -27.86 15.06 13.86
N ILE A 16 -27.05 14.14 14.39
CA ILE A 16 -27.42 12.73 14.55
C ILE A 16 -28.45 12.57 15.66
N ILE A 17 -28.23 13.22 16.81
CA ILE A 17 -29.17 13.18 17.94
C ILE A 17 -30.54 13.72 17.52
N GLY A 18 -30.55 14.83 16.78
CA GLY A 18 -31.79 15.40 16.24
C GLY A 18 -32.54 14.43 15.32
N GLN A 19 -31.82 13.60 14.55
CA GLN A 19 -32.44 12.57 13.70
C GLN A 19 -32.99 11.40 14.53
N CYS A 20 -32.28 10.95 15.57
CA CYS A 20 -32.77 9.89 16.44
C CYS A 20 -34.00 10.32 17.24
N ALA A 21 -33.99 11.55 17.77
CA ALA A 21 -35.14 12.13 18.45
C ALA A 21 -36.35 12.29 17.51
N ALA A 22 -36.12 12.71 16.26
CA ALA A 22 -37.18 12.81 15.26
C ALA A 22 -37.75 11.45 14.82
N ALA A 23 -36.99 10.37 14.99
CA ALA A 23 -37.42 9.00 14.69
C ALA A 23 -38.14 8.32 15.86
N ASP A 24 -38.38 9.03 16.98
CA ASP A 24 -39.00 8.51 18.20
C ASP A 24 -38.28 7.26 18.76
N LEU A 25 -36.96 7.25 18.63
CA LEU A 25 -36.08 6.22 19.19
C LEU A 25 -35.47 6.79 20.48
N PRO A 26 -36.08 6.55 21.67
CA PRO A 26 -35.57 7.09 22.92
C PRO A 26 -34.17 6.54 23.17
N LEU A 27 -33.17 7.42 23.16
CA LEU A 27 -31.81 7.05 23.49
C LEU A 27 -31.71 6.90 25.02
N ASN A 28 -31.57 5.67 25.49
CA ASN A 28 -31.34 5.37 26.88
C ASN A 28 -29.89 4.90 27.05
N CYS A 29 -29.11 5.64 27.83
CA CYS A 29 -27.72 5.33 28.14
C CYS A 29 -27.52 4.86 29.59
N GLU A 30 -28.61 4.68 30.35
CA GLU A 30 -28.58 4.26 31.74
C GLU A 30 -28.35 2.75 31.87
N THR A 31 -27.62 2.35 32.92
CA THR A 31 -27.50 0.94 33.30
C THR A 31 -28.49 0.64 34.43
N ALA A 32 -29.46 -0.23 34.20
CA ALA A 32 -30.34 -0.69 35.27
C ALA A 32 -29.77 -1.94 35.92
N PHE A 33 -29.71 -1.96 37.25
CA PHE A 33 -29.31 -3.13 38.03
C PHE A 33 -30.55 -3.90 38.52
N THR A 34 -30.45 -5.22 38.61
CA THR A 34 -31.55 -6.09 39.10
C THR A 34 -31.72 -5.96 40.61
N ASP A 35 -30.66 -5.60 41.32
CA ASP A 35 -30.59 -5.52 42.77
C ASP A 35 -30.02 -4.17 43.24
N SER A 36 -30.28 -3.82 44.49
CA SER A 36 -29.75 -2.59 45.11
C SER A 36 -28.25 -2.68 45.42
N THR A 37 -27.66 -3.87 45.28
CA THR A 37 -26.23 -4.11 45.51
C THR A 37 -25.39 -3.91 44.26
N ASN A 38 -26.03 -3.57 43.13
CA ASN A 38 -25.43 -3.40 41.82
C ASN A 38 -24.57 -4.60 41.38
N THR A 39 -24.91 -5.82 41.81
CA THR A 39 -24.08 -7.00 41.50
C THR A 39 -24.44 -7.63 40.17
N SER A 40 -25.69 -7.45 39.72
CA SER A 40 -26.15 -7.94 38.43
C SER A 40 -26.91 -6.86 37.65
N VAL A 41 -26.63 -6.80 36.35
CA VAL A 41 -27.20 -5.81 35.43
C VAL A 41 -28.48 -6.37 34.84
N ALA A 42 -29.58 -5.62 34.95
CA ALA A 42 -30.86 -5.94 34.35
C ALA A 42 -30.90 -5.51 32.88
N SER A 43 -30.41 -4.31 32.58
CA SER A 43 -30.38 -3.75 31.22
C SER A 43 -29.26 -2.74 31.01
N PHE A 44 -28.83 -2.63 29.76
CA PHE A 44 -27.99 -1.55 29.24
C PHE A 44 -28.83 -0.72 28.28
N GLY A 45 -29.22 0.49 28.70
CA GLY A 45 -30.16 1.30 27.95
C GLY A 45 -31.48 0.56 27.73
N ASN A 46 -31.88 0.42 26.47
CA ASN A 46 -33.10 -0.29 26.08
C ASN A 46 -32.92 -1.81 25.93
N VAL A 47 -31.71 -2.35 26.13
CA VAL A 47 -31.41 -3.77 25.95
C VAL A 47 -31.43 -4.47 27.29
N THR A 48 -32.37 -5.39 27.49
CA THR A 48 -32.39 -6.29 28.65
C THR A 48 -31.54 -7.53 28.41
N PHE A 49 -31.13 -8.21 29.48
CA PHE A 49 -30.42 -9.49 29.36
C PHE A 49 -31.19 -10.49 28.48
N GLY A 50 -30.49 -11.13 27.52
CA GLY A 50 -31.09 -12.06 26.55
C GLY A 50 -31.96 -11.42 25.45
N SER A 51 -31.99 -10.09 25.33
CA SER A 51 -32.76 -9.38 24.28
C SER A 51 -31.89 -8.65 23.27
N PHE A 52 -30.55 -8.72 23.40
CA PHE A 52 -29.65 -8.02 22.50
C PHE A 52 -29.80 -8.57 21.08
N GLU A 53 -30.15 -7.70 20.15
CA GLU A 53 -30.33 -8.05 18.74
C GLU A 53 -28.96 -8.14 18.06
N ALA A 54 -28.70 -9.28 17.41
CA ALA A 54 -27.50 -9.47 16.60
C ALA A 54 -27.60 -8.63 15.32
N ASP A 55 -26.50 -8.03 14.87
CA ASP A 55 -26.37 -7.45 13.54
C ASP A 55 -25.43 -8.31 12.67
N PRO A 56 -25.97 -9.36 12.01
CA PRO A 56 -25.21 -10.21 11.12
C PRO A 56 -24.59 -9.48 9.92
N ASP A 57 -25.09 -8.31 9.51
CA ASP A 57 -24.49 -7.58 8.39
C ASP A 57 -23.14 -6.95 8.78
N ILE A 58 -22.95 -6.66 10.08
CA ILE A 58 -21.69 -6.09 10.60
C ILE A 58 -20.83 -7.16 11.27
N ALA A 59 -21.39 -7.90 12.22
CA ALA A 59 -20.68 -8.88 13.03
C ALA A 59 -20.87 -10.32 12.54
N GLY A 60 -21.61 -10.54 11.46
CA GLY A 60 -21.82 -11.88 10.91
C GLY A 60 -20.54 -12.50 10.38
N ILE A 61 -20.50 -13.84 10.46
CA ILE A 61 -19.33 -14.62 10.05
C ILE A 61 -19.02 -14.42 8.57
N GLY A 62 -20.02 -14.26 7.70
CA GLY A 62 -19.80 -14.01 6.27
C GLY A 62 -19.11 -12.67 6.00
N THR A 63 -19.52 -11.61 6.70
CA THR A 63 -18.88 -10.29 6.61
C THR A 63 -17.44 -10.37 7.11
N ILE A 64 -17.21 -10.94 8.30
CA ILE A 64 -15.86 -11.03 8.86
C ILE A 64 -14.94 -11.89 8.01
N SER A 65 -15.42 -13.04 7.54
CA SER A 65 -14.63 -13.93 6.68
C SER A 65 -14.24 -13.27 5.37
N SER A 66 -15.08 -12.40 4.76
CA SER A 66 -14.72 -11.71 3.52
C SER A 66 -13.56 -10.72 3.72
N PHE A 67 -13.55 -9.96 4.81
CA PHE A 67 -12.44 -9.06 5.16
C PHE A 67 -11.19 -9.84 5.56
N VAL A 68 -11.33 -10.83 6.45
CA VAL A 68 -10.18 -11.57 7.01
C VAL A 68 -9.53 -12.44 5.95
N ALA A 69 -10.29 -13.22 5.19
CA ALA A 69 -9.73 -14.12 4.18
C ALA A 69 -9.09 -13.36 3.02
N SER A 70 -9.74 -12.30 2.51
CA SER A 70 -9.14 -11.48 1.45
C SER A 70 -7.87 -10.79 1.91
N THR A 71 -7.86 -10.24 3.13
CA THR A 71 -6.68 -9.58 3.69
C THR A 71 -5.54 -10.56 3.95
N ALA A 72 -5.83 -11.78 4.41
CA ALA A 72 -4.81 -12.82 4.57
C ALA A 72 -4.18 -13.21 3.21
N LEU A 73 -5.01 -13.41 2.18
CA LEU A 73 -4.54 -13.65 0.81
C LEU A 73 -3.71 -12.47 0.28
N PHE A 74 -4.16 -11.24 0.52
CA PHE A 74 -3.48 -10.02 0.14
C PHE A 74 -2.09 -9.93 0.78
N LEU A 75 -1.98 -10.15 2.10
CA LEU A 75 -0.70 -10.12 2.81
C LEU A 75 0.25 -11.20 2.28
N PHE A 76 -0.26 -12.38 1.95
CA PHE A 76 0.53 -13.46 1.35
C PHE A 76 1.06 -13.08 -0.05
N ILE A 77 0.24 -12.46 -0.90
CA ILE A 77 0.67 -11.99 -2.21
C ILE A 77 1.70 -10.85 -2.07
N ALA A 78 1.44 -9.89 -1.18
CA ALA A 78 2.32 -8.75 -0.94
C ALA A 78 3.70 -9.20 -0.44
N VAL A 79 3.77 -10.15 0.50
CA VAL A 79 5.07 -10.66 0.99
C VAL A 79 5.81 -11.42 -0.09
N SER A 80 5.09 -12.17 -0.92
CA SER A 80 5.69 -12.89 -2.05
C SER A 80 6.36 -11.92 -3.02
N ILE A 81 5.71 -10.78 -3.33
CA ILE A 81 6.29 -9.71 -4.15
C ILE A 81 7.48 -9.04 -3.44
N VAL A 82 7.37 -8.69 -2.16
CA VAL A 82 8.45 -7.96 -1.48
C VAL A 82 9.69 -8.85 -1.32
N LEU A 83 9.52 -10.10 -0.88
CA LEU A 83 10.61 -11.05 -0.72
C LEU A 83 11.26 -11.40 -2.06
N SER A 84 10.46 -11.54 -3.14
CA SER A 84 10.99 -11.79 -4.48
C SER A 84 12.03 -10.75 -4.88
N ARG A 85 11.78 -9.47 -4.55
CA ARG A 85 12.70 -8.37 -4.87
C ARG A 85 13.92 -8.33 -3.98
N ILE A 86 13.76 -8.54 -2.69
CA ILE A 86 14.89 -8.56 -1.75
C ILE A 86 15.86 -9.67 -2.15
N ILE A 87 15.36 -10.88 -2.45
CA ILE A 87 16.20 -12.02 -2.84
C ILE A 87 16.92 -11.76 -4.16
N CYS A 88 16.23 -11.22 -5.19
CA CYS A 88 16.88 -10.89 -6.46
C CYS A 88 18.00 -9.86 -6.27
N LEU A 89 17.71 -8.75 -5.58
CA LEU A 89 18.68 -7.67 -5.38
C LEU A 89 19.86 -8.10 -4.50
N GLY A 90 19.61 -8.88 -3.45
CA GLY A 90 20.66 -9.43 -2.59
C GLY A 90 21.54 -10.45 -3.32
N GLY A 91 20.95 -11.25 -4.21
CA GLY A 91 21.66 -12.23 -5.03
C GLY A 91 22.61 -11.57 -6.03
N ASP A 92 22.19 -10.49 -6.69
CA ASP A 92 23.03 -9.78 -7.67
C ASP A 92 24.21 -9.07 -7.01
N ILE A 93 24.04 -8.56 -5.78
CA ILE A 93 25.16 -8.04 -4.96
C ILE A 93 26.14 -9.16 -4.60
N ALA A 94 25.64 -10.36 -4.28
CA ALA A 94 26.47 -11.50 -3.90
C ALA A 94 27.21 -12.15 -5.09
N LYS A 95 26.69 -12.08 -6.31
CA LYS A 95 27.29 -12.67 -7.53
C LYS A 95 28.62 -12.05 -7.98
N LYS A 96 29.03 -10.91 -7.41
CA LYS A 96 30.43 -10.44 -7.55
C LYS A 96 31.44 -11.43 -6.93
N ASP A 97 30.98 -12.43 -6.17
CA ASP A 97 31.75 -13.58 -5.74
C ASP A 97 31.51 -14.78 -6.69
N PRO A 98 32.43 -15.08 -7.63
CA PRO A 98 32.28 -16.16 -8.61
C PRO A 98 32.24 -17.57 -7.98
N SER A 99 32.50 -17.70 -6.67
CA SER A 99 32.52 -18.99 -5.97
C SER A 99 31.14 -19.47 -5.46
N ARG A 100 30.08 -18.65 -5.56
CA ARG A 100 28.79 -18.99 -4.96
C ARG A 100 27.81 -19.63 -5.96
N PRO A 101 27.12 -20.73 -5.57
CA PRO A 101 26.14 -21.38 -6.43
C PRO A 101 25.00 -20.42 -6.76
N ALA A 102 24.68 -20.32 -8.04
CA ALA A 102 23.65 -19.44 -8.54
C ALA A 102 22.29 -19.82 -7.94
N PHE A 103 21.73 -18.96 -7.10
CA PHE A 103 20.31 -18.97 -6.69
C PHE A 103 19.33 -18.72 -7.86
N ALA A 104 19.76 -18.97 -9.11
CA ALA A 104 19.08 -18.65 -10.35
C ALA A 104 17.87 -19.55 -10.66
N SER A 105 17.63 -20.62 -9.89
CA SER A 105 16.58 -21.60 -10.18
C SER A 105 15.25 -21.36 -9.49
N LEU A 106 15.17 -20.43 -8.52
CA LEU A 106 13.87 -20.10 -7.93
C LEU A 106 13.07 -19.26 -8.93
N PRO A 107 11.83 -19.66 -9.31
CA PRO A 107 10.96 -18.92 -10.19
C PRO A 107 10.39 -17.70 -9.45
N ILE A 108 11.27 -16.76 -9.18
CA ILE A 108 10.98 -15.54 -8.44
C ILE A 108 10.33 -14.55 -9.42
N PRO A 109 9.12 -14.04 -9.14
CA PRO A 109 8.45 -13.05 -9.99
C PRO A 109 9.33 -11.80 -10.13
N ARG A 110 9.80 -11.54 -11.34
CA ARG A 110 10.52 -10.32 -11.73
C ARG A 110 9.53 -9.40 -12.44
N PRO A 111 9.78 -8.09 -12.49
CA PRO A 111 9.01 -7.20 -13.33
C PRO A 111 9.64 -7.11 -14.72
N ARG A 112 8.85 -6.79 -15.73
CA ARG A 112 9.42 -6.34 -17.01
C ARG A 112 10.35 -5.14 -16.78
N PRO A 113 11.54 -5.08 -17.41
CA PRO A 113 12.30 -3.85 -17.51
C PRO A 113 11.40 -2.80 -18.17
N GLU A 114 11.23 -1.67 -17.50
CA GLU A 114 10.33 -0.62 -17.95
C GLU A 114 10.92 0.06 -19.18
N GLU A 115 10.28 -0.08 -20.34
CA GLU A 115 10.23 1.04 -21.28
C GLU A 115 9.37 2.12 -20.63
N TYR A 116 10.03 2.92 -19.80
CA TYR A 116 9.36 3.93 -18.99
C TYR A 116 8.88 5.06 -19.89
N ARG A 117 7.63 4.97 -20.36
CA ARG A 117 6.95 6.09 -20.99
C ARG A 117 6.53 7.03 -19.87
N THR A 118 7.25 8.13 -19.67
CA THR A 118 6.88 9.13 -18.67
C THR A 118 5.44 9.57 -18.91
N GLY A 119 4.59 9.40 -17.91
CA GLY A 119 3.18 9.80 -18.01
C GLY A 119 3.09 11.31 -18.22
N TRP A 120 2.06 11.80 -18.92
CA TRP A 120 1.87 13.23 -19.17
C TRP A 120 1.87 14.08 -17.88
N ILE A 121 1.28 13.56 -16.80
CA ILE A 121 1.27 14.20 -15.48
C ILE A 121 2.68 14.29 -14.90
N GLU A 122 3.51 13.26 -15.12
CA GLU A 122 4.88 13.22 -14.62
C GLU A 122 5.70 14.31 -15.28
N ASN A 123 5.62 14.42 -16.61
CA ASN A 123 6.32 15.51 -17.31
C ASN A 123 5.80 16.89 -16.84
N ARG A 124 4.50 17.05 -16.56
CA ARG A 124 3.97 18.36 -16.13
C ARG A 124 4.28 18.75 -14.69
N ILE A 125 4.28 17.81 -13.75
CA ILE A 125 4.47 18.10 -12.32
C ILE A 125 5.94 17.96 -11.92
N ILE A 126 6.61 16.94 -12.44
CA ILE A 126 7.96 16.60 -12.04
C ILE A 126 8.98 17.47 -12.77
N ASP A 127 8.80 17.75 -14.07
CA ASP A 127 9.80 18.55 -14.81
C ASP A 127 10.00 19.95 -14.21
N PRO A 128 8.95 20.70 -13.80
CA PRO A 128 9.16 22.00 -13.15
C PRO A 128 9.91 21.90 -11.81
N ILE A 129 9.75 20.79 -11.09
CA ILE A 129 10.44 20.56 -9.81
C ILE A 129 11.89 20.14 -10.06
N ILE A 130 12.15 19.32 -11.08
CA ILE A 130 13.48 18.75 -11.37
C ILE A 130 14.36 19.67 -12.21
N ASN A 131 13.79 20.45 -13.14
CA ASN A 131 14.55 21.30 -14.05
C ASN A 131 15.50 22.28 -13.33
N PRO A 132 15.08 22.98 -12.25
CA PRO A 132 15.99 23.85 -11.50
C PRO A 132 17.21 23.10 -10.93
N PHE A 133 17.01 21.87 -10.45
CA PHE A 133 18.11 21.05 -9.98
C PHE A 133 18.99 20.58 -11.13
N ARG A 134 18.41 20.16 -12.26
CA ARG A 134 19.16 19.74 -13.44
C ARG A 134 20.05 20.87 -13.96
N GLU A 135 19.54 22.10 -14.04
CA GLU A 135 20.30 23.29 -14.46
C GLU A 135 21.39 23.67 -13.45
N TYR A 136 21.09 23.60 -12.14
CA TYR A 136 22.07 23.83 -11.08
C TYR A 136 23.24 22.84 -11.14
N TRP A 137 22.97 21.55 -11.35
CA TRP A 137 24.02 20.54 -11.45
C TRP A 137 24.80 20.62 -12.77
N ALA A 138 24.12 20.93 -13.88
CA ALA A 138 24.76 21.15 -15.17
C ALA A 138 25.76 22.32 -15.08
N SER A 139 25.37 23.46 -14.50
CA SER A 139 26.26 24.62 -14.34
C SER A 139 27.45 24.31 -13.43
N ARG A 140 27.24 23.57 -12.34
CA ARG A 140 28.33 23.17 -11.42
C ARG A 140 29.34 22.22 -12.06
N SER A 141 28.90 21.35 -12.98
CA SER A 141 29.81 20.44 -13.71
C SER A 141 30.77 21.19 -14.63
N HIS A 142 30.33 22.29 -15.25
CA HIS A 142 31.16 23.11 -16.14
C HIS A 142 32.20 23.92 -15.38
N SER A 143 31.86 24.49 -14.21
CA SER A 143 32.84 25.24 -13.40
C SER A 143 33.95 24.36 -12.80
N ARG A 144 33.79 23.03 -12.76
CA ARG A 144 34.84 22.12 -12.26
C ARG A 144 35.85 21.70 -13.33
N GLY A 145 35.53 21.89 -14.61
CA GLY A 145 36.42 21.57 -15.73
C GLY A 145 37.48 22.64 -16.03
N GLU A 146 37.29 23.89 -15.60
CA GLU A 146 38.21 24.99 -15.92
C GLU A 146 39.46 25.08 -15.04
N TYR A 147 39.55 24.34 -13.93
CA TYR A 147 40.72 24.41 -13.02
C TYR A 147 41.82 23.39 -13.31
N THR A 148 41.74 22.61 -14.39
CA THR A 148 42.78 21.61 -14.75
C THR A 148 43.42 21.83 -16.12
N GLN A 149 43.30 23.03 -16.70
CA GLN A 149 43.91 23.36 -18.00
C GLN A 149 44.87 24.56 -17.96
N THR A 150 45.62 24.72 -16.86
CA THR A 150 46.84 25.53 -16.83
C THR A 150 48.04 24.63 -16.64
N TYR A 151 48.49 23.96 -17.70
CA TYR A 151 49.90 23.79 -18.04
C TYR A 151 50.02 23.15 -19.43
N SER A 152 50.93 23.69 -20.23
CA SER A 152 51.25 23.34 -21.63
C SER A 152 50.37 24.02 -22.68
N ASP A 153 50.76 25.23 -23.11
CA ASP A 153 51.51 25.34 -24.36
C ASP A 153 51.89 26.80 -24.67
N ASN A 154 53.20 27.07 -24.53
CA ASN A 154 53.88 28.11 -25.30
C ASN A 154 54.29 27.47 -26.63
N ALA A 155 53.57 27.72 -27.72
CA ALA A 155 54.12 27.55 -29.07
C ALA A 155 53.21 28.14 -30.17
N HIS A 156 53.81 29.05 -30.95
CA HIS A 156 53.51 29.39 -32.35
C HIS A 156 52.30 30.27 -32.71
N LEU A 157 52.61 31.58 -32.75
CA LEU A 157 52.52 32.47 -33.91
C LEU A 157 51.67 32.05 -35.14
N SER A 158 50.72 32.95 -35.45
CA SER A 158 50.38 33.48 -36.78
C SER A 158 49.67 32.60 -37.80
N ARG A 159 48.36 32.82 -37.96
CA ARG A 159 47.77 33.03 -39.30
C ARG A 159 46.45 33.82 -39.23
N GLN A 160 46.42 34.93 -39.97
CA GLN A 160 45.24 35.72 -40.28
C GLN A 160 44.24 34.92 -41.13
N GLN A 161 42.94 35.14 -40.90
CA GLN A 161 41.93 35.10 -41.95
C GLN A 161 40.80 36.09 -41.64
N PRO A 162 40.28 36.84 -42.64
CA PRO A 162 39.16 37.75 -42.47
C PRO A 162 37.84 37.17 -43.01
N GLY A 163 36.74 37.46 -42.30
CA GLY A 163 35.49 37.98 -42.87
C GLY A 163 34.44 37.00 -43.46
N MET A 164 33.19 37.47 -43.37
CA MET A 164 31.92 36.97 -43.95
C MET A 164 31.26 35.76 -43.26
N ASP A 165 29.95 35.63 -43.13
CA ASP A 165 28.81 36.55 -43.23
C ASP A 165 27.61 35.81 -42.61
N HIS A 166 26.55 36.55 -42.28
CA HIS A 166 25.27 36.00 -41.83
C HIS A 166 24.59 35.12 -42.90
N ASP A 167 24.00 34.00 -42.48
CA ASP A 167 22.73 33.54 -43.06
C ASP A 167 21.87 32.72 -42.09
N MET A 168 20.57 33.03 -42.12
CA MET A 168 19.45 32.36 -41.47
C MET A 168 18.99 31.13 -42.28
N ILE A 169 18.02 30.37 -41.72
CA ILE A 169 17.13 29.36 -42.35
C ILE A 169 17.71 27.93 -42.24
N GLN A 170 17.04 26.84 -41.82
CA GLN A 170 15.64 26.44 -41.67
C GLN A 170 15.55 25.29 -40.64
N ILE A 171 14.51 25.25 -39.81
CA ILE A 171 14.19 24.08 -38.97
C ILE A 171 13.42 23.07 -39.86
N GLN A 172 13.99 21.89 -40.10
CA GLN A 172 13.27 20.74 -40.67
C GLN A 172 12.60 19.90 -39.57
N PRO A 173 11.42 19.30 -39.82
CA PRO A 173 10.81 18.32 -38.93
C PRO A 173 11.53 16.97 -39.00
N TYR A 174 11.75 16.37 -37.82
CA TYR A 174 12.36 15.05 -37.64
C TYR A 174 11.64 13.94 -38.43
N PRO A 175 12.36 13.06 -39.16
CA PRO A 175 11.81 11.80 -39.63
C PRO A 175 11.80 10.76 -38.50
N TYR A 176 10.75 9.95 -38.46
CA TYR A 176 10.65 8.75 -37.62
C TYR A 176 11.83 7.79 -37.89
N PRO A 177 12.34 7.08 -36.88
CA PRO A 177 13.41 6.11 -37.11
C PRO A 177 12.86 4.89 -37.89
N PRO A 178 13.60 4.39 -38.90
CA PRO A 178 13.25 3.15 -39.58
C PRO A 178 13.44 1.95 -38.66
N LYS A 179 12.56 0.96 -38.82
CA LYS A 179 12.67 -0.34 -38.17
C LYS A 179 14.00 -1.00 -38.58
N PHE A 180 14.85 -1.29 -37.60
CA PHE A 180 16.01 -2.14 -37.78
C PHE A 180 15.55 -3.57 -38.11
N THR A 181 15.68 -3.96 -39.37
CA THR A 181 15.76 -5.37 -39.77
C THR A 181 17.23 -5.74 -39.83
N SER A 182 17.75 -6.43 -38.81
CA SER A 182 19.09 -7.00 -38.85
C SER A 182 19.08 -8.28 -39.69
N SER A 183 19.30 -8.16 -41.00
CA SER A 183 19.78 -9.28 -41.80
C SER A 183 21.27 -9.47 -41.50
N ILE A 184 21.59 -10.45 -40.67
CA ILE A 184 22.97 -10.89 -40.46
C ILE A 184 23.40 -11.59 -41.75
N SER A 185 24.23 -10.94 -42.55
CA SER A 185 24.98 -11.58 -43.64
C SER A 185 26.23 -12.23 -43.04
N GLU A 186 26.29 -13.56 -43.08
CA GLU A 186 27.49 -14.32 -42.75
C GLU A 186 28.64 -13.93 -43.70
N PRO A 187 29.88 -13.72 -43.20
CA PRO A 187 31.03 -13.54 -44.05
C PRO A 187 31.43 -14.88 -44.71
N PRO A 188 31.93 -14.86 -45.97
CA PRO A 188 32.27 -16.07 -46.68
C PRO A 188 33.53 -16.73 -46.09
N TYR A 189 33.42 -18.05 -45.88
CA TYR A 189 34.48 -18.96 -45.47
C TYR A 189 35.52 -19.08 -46.60
N ASN A 190 36.77 -18.66 -46.35
CA ASN A 190 37.91 -18.88 -47.24
C ASN A 190 38.72 -20.09 -46.76
N PRO A 191 38.84 -21.19 -47.52
CA PRO A 191 39.75 -22.27 -47.20
C PRO A 191 41.09 -22.10 -47.94
N LEU A 192 42.14 -22.62 -47.29
CA LEU A 192 43.53 -22.86 -47.75
C LEU A 192 44.49 -21.65 -47.72
N ASP A 193 45.59 -21.81 -46.96
CA ASP A 193 46.80 -22.34 -47.59
C ASP A 193 47.73 -23.06 -46.59
N LYS A 194 48.36 -24.13 -47.07
CA LYS A 194 49.39 -24.93 -46.39
C LYS A 194 50.73 -24.61 -47.04
N GLY A 195 51.72 -24.25 -46.23
CA GLY A 195 53.12 -24.56 -46.55
C GLY A 195 54.11 -23.44 -46.26
N GLY A 196 55.27 -23.84 -45.73
CA GLY A 196 56.52 -23.10 -45.88
C GLY A 196 57.25 -22.82 -44.58
N ASP A 197 58.14 -23.74 -44.21
CA ASP A 197 59.23 -23.50 -43.26
C ASP A 197 60.15 -22.36 -43.74
N ALA A 198 60.56 -21.47 -42.83
CA ALA A 198 61.88 -20.83 -42.86
C ALA A 198 62.22 -20.18 -41.51
N LEU A 199 63.34 -20.60 -40.94
CA LEU A 199 64.08 -19.91 -39.88
C LEU A 199 64.49 -18.50 -40.33
N SER A 200 64.49 -17.54 -39.40
CA SER A 200 65.67 -16.70 -39.05
C SER A 200 65.24 -15.34 -38.49
N ALA A 201 66.13 -14.82 -37.62
CA ALA A 201 66.30 -13.44 -37.19
C ALA A 201 65.45 -12.98 -35.99
N SER A 202 66.12 -13.06 -34.84
CA SER A 202 65.94 -12.21 -33.67
C SER A 202 66.04 -10.73 -34.03
N GLU A 203 64.95 -9.99 -33.83
CA GLU A 203 64.90 -8.52 -33.82
C GLU A 203 64.47 -8.00 -32.43
N PRO A 204 64.89 -6.78 -32.06
CA PRO A 204 64.84 -6.29 -30.69
C PRO A 204 63.41 -5.90 -30.28
N ALA A 205 63.10 -6.15 -29.00
CA ALA A 205 61.85 -5.83 -28.35
C ALA A 205 61.53 -4.33 -28.44
N ASN A 206 60.71 -3.95 -29.43
CA ASN A 206 60.00 -2.69 -29.46
C ASN A 206 58.74 -2.86 -28.59
N PHE A 207 58.81 -2.30 -27.38
CA PHE A 207 57.68 -2.15 -26.47
C PHE A 207 56.69 -1.16 -27.09
N THR A 208 55.79 -1.68 -27.93
CA THR A 208 54.59 -0.95 -28.32
C THR A 208 53.67 -0.99 -27.10
N PRO A 209 53.15 0.15 -26.62
CA PRO A 209 52.17 0.12 -25.54
C PRO A 209 50.98 -0.68 -26.07
N ASP A 210 50.71 -1.82 -25.41
CA ASP A 210 49.53 -2.65 -25.65
C ASP A 210 48.34 -1.70 -25.70
N ARG A 211 47.85 -1.52 -26.92
CA ARG A 211 46.65 -0.76 -27.22
C ARG A 211 45.56 -1.68 -26.71
N ASP A 212 45.14 -1.46 -25.45
CA ASP A 212 44.04 -2.18 -24.80
C ASP A 212 42.94 -2.36 -25.85
N GLU A 213 42.87 -3.58 -26.41
CA GLU A 213 41.86 -3.94 -27.38
C GLU A 213 40.55 -3.83 -26.61
N ASP A 214 39.79 -2.77 -26.93
CA ASP A 214 38.44 -2.54 -26.44
C ASP A 214 37.65 -3.84 -26.61
N THR A 215 37.67 -4.66 -25.56
CA THR A 215 37.09 -6.00 -25.59
C THR A 215 35.60 -5.75 -25.49
N GLU A 216 34.97 -5.54 -26.65
CA GLU A 216 33.55 -5.33 -26.76
C GLU A 216 32.88 -6.53 -26.09
N PHE A 217 32.27 -6.29 -24.93
CA PHE A 217 31.67 -7.32 -24.10
C PHE A 217 30.45 -7.85 -24.87
N VAL A 218 30.66 -8.85 -25.73
CA VAL A 218 29.58 -9.52 -26.46
C VAL A 218 28.75 -10.27 -25.43
N LEU A 219 27.64 -9.67 -24.98
CA LEU A 219 26.68 -10.38 -24.15
C LEU A 219 26.17 -11.59 -24.93
N GLU A 220 26.39 -12.79 -24.39
CA GLU A 220 25.78 -14.00 -24.96
C GLU A 220 24.26 -13.84 -25.01
N PRO A 221 23.62 -14.09 -26.17
CA PRO A 221 22.18 -13.99 -26.29
C PRO A 221 21.52 -15.03 -25.37
N LEU A 222 20.59 -14.58 -24.53
CA LEU A 222 19.75 -15.44 -23.68
C LEU A 222 19.17 -16.60 -24.49
N THR A 223 19.23 -17.80 -23.94
CA THR A 223 18.63 -18.97 -24.57
C THR A 223 17.11 -18.81 -24.67
N SER A 224 16.48 -19.44 -25.67
CA SER A 224 15.02 -19.40 -25.83
C SER A 224 14.26 -19.89 -24.59
N TYR A 225 14.89 -20.77 -23.80
CA TYR A 225 14.36 -21.27 -22.55
C TYR A 225 14.35 -20.20 -21.45
N GLU A 226 15.46 -19.48 -21.26
CA GLU A 226 15.55 -18.40 -20.27
C GLU A 226 14.59 -17.27 -20.58
N LYS A 227 14.44 -16.91 -21.86
CA LYS A 227 13.46 -15.90 -22.30
C LYS A 227 12.04 -16.30 -21.90
N ARG A 228 11.66 -17.56 -22.14
CA ARG A 228 10.32 -18.07 -21.78
C ARG A 228 10.08 -18.08 -20.27
N MET A 229 11.10 -18.44 -19.49
CA MET A 229 11.01 -18.40 -18.02
C MET A 229 10.87 -16.96 -17.50
N LEU A 230 11.59 -16.01 -18.10
CA LEU A 230 11.51 -14.60 -17.77
C LEU A 230 10.13 -14.01 -18.11
N GLU A 231 9.59 -14.31 -19.29
CA GLU A 231 8.24 -13.91 -19.70
C GLU A 231 7.18 -14.47 -18.74
N LYS A 232 7.27 -15.75 -18.37
CA LYS A 232 6.35 -16.36 -17.39
C LYS A 232 6.43 -15.69 -16.02
N SER A 233 7.63 -15.33 -15.57
CA SER A 233 7.86 -14.61 -14.31
C SER A 233 7.20 -13.22 -14.32
N TYR A 234 7.24 -12.54 -15.46
CA TYR A 234 6.58 -11.25 -15.68
C TYR A 234 5.06 -11.37 -15.65
N ASP A 235 4.51 -12.37 -16.33
CA ASP A 235 3.06 -12.58 -16.34
C ASP A 235 2.54 -12.94 -14.95
N ILE A 236 3.26 -13.77 -14.18
CA ILE A 236 2.90 -14.06 -12.77
C ILE A 236 2.90 -12.77 -11.94
N TYR A 237 3.93 -11.93 -12.08
CA TYR A 237 4.02 -10.68 -11.34
C TYR A 237 2.84 -9.74 -11.67
N ASP A 238 2.49 -9.62 -12.94
CA ASP A 238 1.35 -8.80 -13.41
C ASP A 238 0.02 -9.33 -12.82
N ILE A 239 -0.17 -10.66 -12.77
CA ILE A 239 -1.35 -11.30 -12.13
C ILE A 239 -1.40 -11.00 -10.63
N LEU A 240 -0.27 -11.09 -9.93
CA LEU A 240 -0.20 -10.80 -8.49
C LEU A 240 -0.51 -9.32 -8.20
N GLU A 241 -0.02 -8.38 -9.00
CA GLU A 241 -0.37 -6.95 -8.87
C GLU A 241 -1.87 -6.71 -9.15
N ALA A 242 -2.44 -7.36 -10.16
CA ALA A 242 -3.87 -7.28 -10.46
C ALA A 242 -4.73 -7.82 -9.30
N ALA A 243 -4.32 -8.94 -8.70
CA ALA A 243 -4.97 -9.50 -7.52
C ALA A 243 -4.93 -8.55 -6.31
N LEU A 244 -3.79 -7.91 -6.05
CA LEU A 244 -3.67 -6.90 -4.98
C LEU A 244 -4.63 -5.73 -5.21
N PHE A 245 -4.74 -5.22 -6.45
CA PHE A 245 -5.71 -4.17 -6.79
C PHE A 245 -7.15 -4.63 -6.55
N CYS A 246 -7.53 -5.80 -7.06
CA CYS A 246 -8.91 -6.29 -6.93
C CYS A 246 -9.30 -6.46 -5.46
N ILE A 247 -8.42 -7.04 -4.65
CA ILE A 247 -8.67 -7.21 -3.21
C ILE A 247 -8.77 -5.83 -2.53
N SER A 248 -7.81 -4.92 -2.78
CA SER A 248 -7.80 -3.61 -2.15
C SER A 248 -9.01 -2.75 -2.53
N ASP A 249 -9.36 -2.70 -3.80
CA ASP A 249 -10.50 -1.93 -4.30
C ASP A 249 -11.80 -2.45 -3.67
N ASN A 250 -11.98 -3.77 -3.60
CA ASN A 250 -13.15 -4.36 -2.96
C ASN A 250 -13.22 -4.06 -1.47
N GLN A 251 -12.10 -4.13 -0.75
CA GLN A 251 -12.04 -3.81 0.68
C GLN A 251 -12.34 -2.33 0.96
N ILE A 252 -11.85 -1.41 0.12
CA ILE A 252 -12.15 0.02 0.24
C ILE A 252 -13.62 0.28 -0.06
N LEU A 253 -14.17 -0.29 -1.15
CA LEU A 253 -15.57 -0.13 -1.52
C LEU A 253 -16.51 -0.69 -0.46
N LEU A 254 -16.19 -1.86 0.12
CA LEU A 254 -16.96 -2.46 1.19
C LEU A 254 -16.91 -1.63 2.46
N SER A 255 -15.72 -1.12 2.83
CA SER A 255 -15.58 -0.17 3.94
C SER A 255 -16.42 1.10 3.71
N LEU A 256 -16.37 1.69 2.53
CA LEU A 256 -17.18 2.86 2.17
C LEU A 256 -18.67 2.56 2.21
N ALA A 257 -19.12 1.41 1.71
CA ALA A 257 -20.52 1.00 1.74
C ALA A 257 -21.04 0.87 3.18
N PHE A 258 -20.24 0.25 4.07
CA PHE A 258 -20.57 0.18 5.50
C PHE A 258 -20.60 1.55 6.14
N SER A 259 -19.64 2.43 5.83
CA SER A 259 -19.62 3.77 6.40
C SER A 259 -20.75 4.64 5.86
N ILE A 260 -21.11 4.55 4.58
CA ILE A 260 -22.29 5.21 4.04
C ILE A 260 -23.54 4.68 4.74
N SER A 261 -23.64 3.37 4.95
CA SER A 261 -24.77 2.78 5.69
C SER A 261 -24.83 3.32 7.12
N PHE A 262 -23.69 3.43 7.80
CA PHE A 262 -23.59 4.06 9.11
C PHE A 262 -23.98 5.54 9.07
N PHE A 263 -23.41 6.33 8.15
CA PHE A 263 -23.57 7.79 8.13
C PHE A 263 -24.88 8.30 7.53
N VAL A 264 -25.42 7.62 6.52
CA VAL A 264 -26.55 8.09 5.69
C VAL A 264 -27.88 7.48 6.13
N LYS A 265 -27.92 6.21 6.55
CA LYS A 265 -29.17 5.65 7.12
C LYS A 265 -29.32 6.19 8.54
N GLY A 266 -29.99 7.33 8.67
CA GLY A 266 -30.11 8.09 9.92
C GLY A 266 -30.54 7.27 11.13
N THR A 267 -31.41 6.26 10.93
CA THR A 267 -31.87 5.36 12.00
C THR A 267 -30.86 4.30 12.40
N ALA A 268 -29.92 3.90 11.52
CA ALA A 268 -28.96 2.83 11.81
C ALA A 268 -28.04 3.21 12.99
N LYS A 269 -27.63 4.47 13.08
CA LYS A 269 -26.82 4.98 14.21
C LYS A 269 -27.55 4.91 15.54
N CYS A 270 -28.86 5.13 15.51
CA CYS A 270 -29.71 5.16 16.70
C CYS A 270 -29.94 3.77 17.30
N ILE A 271 -29.59 2.71 16.59
CA ILE A 271 -29.72 1.32 17.05
C ILE A 271 -28.37 0.59 17.12
N LEU A 272 -27.33 1.12 16.48
CA LEU A 272 -26.01 0.49 16.47
C LEU A 272 -25.42 0.48 17.87
N SER A 273 -25.10 -0.70 18.38
CA SER A 273 -24.38 -0.84 19.63
C SER A 273 -22.88 -0.61 19.47
N GLN A 274 -22.23 -0.31 20.58
CA GLN A 274 -20.79 -0.10 20.61
C GLN A 274 -19.99 -1.37 20.22
N TYR A 275 -20.51 -2.56 20.54
CA TYR A 275 -19.98 -3.84 20.06
C TYR A 275 -19.89 -3.86 18.53
N HIS A 276 -20.98 -3.57 17.83
CA HIS A 276 -21.02 -3.59 16.37
C HIS A 276 -20.12 -2.51 15.77
N LEU A 277 -20.06 -1.30 16.37
CA LEU A 277 -19.11 -0.28 15.95
C LEU A 277 -17.66 -0.78 16.07
N LYS A 278 -17.28 -1.41 17.19
CA LYS A 278 -15.91 -1.93 17.36
C LYS A 278 -15.56 -2.97 16.32
N ILE A 279 -16.46 -3.91 16.01
CA ILE A 279 -16.23 -4.87 14.93
C ILE A 279 -16.02 -4.13 13.60
N ALA A 280 -16.93 -3.22 13.23
CA ALA A 280 -16.84 -2.44 12.00
C ALA A 280 -15.53 -1.64 11.91
N LEU A 281 -15.12 -0.98 12.99
CA LEU A 281 -13.91 -0.17 13.06
C LEU A 281 -12.65 -1.01 12.85
N ASN A 282 -12.59 -2.20 13.46
CA ASN A 282 -11.48 -3.13 13.27
C ASN A 282 -11.39 -3.63 11.82
N LEU A 283 -12.53 -3.89 11.17
CA LEU A 283 -12.59 -4.27 9.75
C LEU A 283 -12.16 -3.11 8.83
N TRP A 284 -12.59 -1.88 9.11
CA TRP A 284 -12.20 -0.70 8.35
C TRP A 284 -10.71 -0.38 8.47
N LEU A 285 -10.12 -0.50 9.66
CA LEU A 285 -8.68 -0.36 9.85
C LEU A 285 -7.90 -1.44 9.08
N GLY A 286 -8.41 -2.67 9.02
CA GLY A 286 -7.86 -3.73 8.18
C GLY A 286 -7.89 -3.39 6.69
N SER A 287 -9.01 -2.85 6.19
CA SER A 287 -9.14 -2.37 4.82
C SER A 287 -8.16 -1.23 4.50
N ALA A 288 -7.99 -0.28 5.42
CA ALA A 288 -7.03 0.82 5.25
C ALA A 288 -5.58 0.32 5.17
N ILE A 289 -5.21 -0.70 5.95
CA ILE A 289 -3.90 -1.36 5.86
C ILE A 289 -3.68 -1.93 4.45
N ASN A 290 -4.69 -2.58 3.86
CA ASN A 290 -4.61 -3.10 2.49
C ASN A 290 -4.44 -1.97 1.47
N GLY A 291 -5.16 -0.86 1.62
CA GLY A 291 -5.02 0.32 0.76
C GLY A 291 -3.59 0.89 0.79
N VAL A 292 -3.03 1.08 2.00
CA VAL A 292 -1.65 1.57 2.17
C VAL A 292 -0.64 0.59 1.57
N LEU A 293 -0.78 -0.71 1.82
CA LEU A 293 0.12 -1.71 1.25
C LEU A 293 0.01 -1.82 -0.27
N THR A 294 -1.19 -1.68 -0.85
CA THR A 294 -1.38 -1.70 -2.31
C THR A 294 -0.65 -0.54 -2.95
N PHE A 295 -0.83 0.66 -2.39
CA PHE A 295 -0.08 1.83 -2.82
C PHE A 295 1.44 1.65 -2.66
N SER A 296 1.86 0.94 -1.62
CA SER A 296 3.27 0.66 -1.32
C SER A 296 3.92 -0.32 -2.29
N VAL A 297 3.25 -1.43 -2.60
CA VAL A 297 3.81 -2.59 -3.31
C VAL A 297 3.59 -2.48 -4.80
N VAL A 298 2.42 -2.03 -5.24
CA VAL A 298 2.06 -2.03 -6.66
C VAL A 298 2.83 -0.95 -7.40
N ARG A 299 3.54 -1.32 -8.46
CA ARG A 299 4.35 -0.37 -9.24
C ARG A 299 3.47 0.57 -10.05
N ARG A 300 2.43 0.02 -10.66
CA ARG A 300 1.56 0.70 -11.63
C ARG A 300 0.34 1.37 -11.02
N TYR A 301 0.42 1.79 -9.75
CA TYR A 301 -0.70 2.43 -9.04
C TYR A 301 -1.30 3.62 -9.81
N PHE A 302 -0.46 4.41 -10.49
CA PHE A 302 -0.87 5.57 -11.30
C PHE A 302 -0.70 5.37 -12.81
N GLU A 303 -0.61 4.12 -13.31
CA GLU A 303 -0.55 3.89 -14.76
C GLU A 303 -1.80 4.44 -15.46
N SER A 304 -2.97 4.23 -14.85
CA SER A 304 -4.17 5.00 -15.15
C SER A 304 -4.31 6.11 -14.10
N PRO A 305 -3.94 7.38 -14.41
CA PRO A 305 -3.87 8.44 -13.41
C PRO A 305 -5.23 8.73 -12.78
N LEU A 306 -6.31 8.63 -13.56
CA LEU A 306 -7.67 8.82 -13.05
C LEU A 306 -8.05 7.70 -12.08
N ALA A 307 -7.79 6.44 -12.43
CA ALA A 307 -8.10 5.32 -11.55
C ALA A 307 -7.25 5.35 -10.27
N GLY A 308 -5.96 5.66 -10.37
CA GLY A 308 -5.07 5.83 -9.21
C GLY A 308 -5.52 6.97 -8.30
N LEU A 309 -5.93 8.12 -8.87
CA LEU A 309 -6.49 9.24 -8.10
C LEU A 309 -7.79 8.86 -7.40
N LEU A 310 -8.72 8.19 -8.10
CA LEU A 310 -9.98 7.73 -7.51
C LEU A 310 -9.75 6.76 -6.36
N ARG A 311 -8.82 5.81 -6.49
CA ARG A 311 -8.45 4.89 -5.41
C ARG A 311 -7.84 5.62 -4.21
N PHE A 312 -6.94 6.57 -4.46
CA PHE A 312 -6.32 7.35 -3.41
C PHE A 312 -7.36 8.21 -2.65
N LEU A 313 -8.28 8.84 -3.38
CA LEU A 313 -9.40 9.58 -2.80
C LEU A 313 -10.34 8.65 -2.03
N ALA A 314 -10.69 7.49 -2.58
CA ALA A 314 -11.54 6.51 -1.92
C ALA A 314 -10.91 5.99 -0.62
N LEU A 315 -9.61 5.71 -0.62
CA LEU A 315 -8.84 5.35 0.57
C LEU A 315 -8.84 6.49 1.60
N GLY A 316 -8.60 7.72 1.19
CA GLY A 316 -8.62 8.89 2.07
C GLY A 316 -10.00 9.14 2.68
N VAL A 317 -11.05 9.05 1.86
CA VAL A 317 -12.45 9.16 2.30
C VAL A 317 -12.81 8.03 3.26
N SER A 318 -12.40 6.79 2.99
CA SER A 318 -12.59 5.66 3.92
C SER A 318 -11.83 5.89 5.24
N LEU A 319 -10.54 6.27 5.20
CA LEU A 319 -9.77 6.56 6.41
C LEU A 319 -10.39 7.65 7.29
N VAL A 320 -10.92 8.71 6.67
CA VAL A 320 -11.51 9.84 7.38
C VAL A 320 -12.94 9.55 7.81
N LEU A 321 -13.81 9.09 6.91
CA LEU A 321 -15.22 8.85 7.24
C LEU A 321 -15.39 7.55 8.03
N SER A 322 -14.87 6.43 7.53
CA SER A 322 -15.05 5.10 8.14
C SER A 322 -14.39 5.03 9.51
N SER A 323 -13.07 5.18 9.58
CA SER A 323 -12.35 5.04 10.86
C SER A 323 -12.26 6.35 11.65
N GLY A 324 -11.90 7.46 10.99
CA GLY A 324 -11.61 8.71 11.68
C GLY A 324 -12.85 9.36 12.29
N GLY A 325 -13.97 9.36 11.58
CA GLY A 325 -15.22 10.01 12.01
C GLY A 325 -15.71 9.51 13.36
N PRO A 326 -15.98 8.19 13.51
CA PRO A 326 -16.41 7.62 14.78
C PRO A 326 -15.40 7.86 15.91
N LEU A 327 -14.11 7.67 15.63
CA LEU A 327 -13.05 7.88 16.61
C LEU A 327 -12.91 9.33 17.06
N LEU A 328 -13.12 10.29 16.15
CA LEU A 328 -13.12 11.72 16.48
C LEU A 328 -14.36 12.13 17.26
N LEU A 329 -15.50 11.46 17.03
CA LEU A 329 -16.71 11.64 17.83
C LEU A 329 -16.51 11.11 19.26
N GLU A 330 -15.93 9.92 19.42
CA GLU A 330 -15.52 9.38 20.73
C GLU A 330 -14.46 10.26 21.43
N LEU A 331 -13.51 10.80 20.66
CA LEU A 331 -12.53 11.75 21.20
C LEU A 331 -13.22 13.03 21.70
N ASN A 332 -14.23 13.52 20.98
CA ASN A 332 -14.96 14.73 21.34
C ASN A 332 -15.91 14.52 22.52
N SER A 333 -16.42 13.31 22.74
CA SER A 333 -17.20 12.99 23.94
C SER A 333 -16.31 12.90 25.20
N GLY A 334 -15.00 12.69 25.02
CA GLY A 334 -14.03 12.54 26.10
C GLY A 334 -14.01 11.15 26.71
N PHE A 335 -14.60 10.15 26.03
CA PHE A 335 -14.73 8.82 26.59
C PHE A 335 -14.86 7.75 25.50
N ALA A 336 -14.23 6.60 25.73
CA ALA A 336 -14.33 5.45 24.86
C ALA A 336 -14.66 4.18 25.66
N SER A 337 -15.55 3.37 25.12
CA SER A 337 -15.88 2.07 25.70
C SER A 337 -14.66 1.15 25.84
N GLU A 338 -14.77 0.21 26.77
CA GLU A 338 -13.73 -0.79 26.98
C GLU A 338 -13.38 -1.54 25.69
N THR A 339 -12.08 -1.68 25.40
CA THR A 339 -11.64 -2.34 24.17
C THR A 339 -11.84 -3.84 24.23
N MET A 340 -11.72 -4.42 25.41
CA MET A 340 -11.79 -5.87 25.61
C MET A 340 -12.41 -6.14 26.98
N PRO A 341 -13.65 -6.67 27.03
CA PRO A 341 -14.27 -7.08 28.28
C PRO A 341 -13.46 -8.19 28.98
N SER A 342 -13.55 -8.24 30.31
CA SER A 342 -12.93 -9.34 31.09
C SER A 342 -13.62 -10.67 30.80
N LYS A 343 -12.85 -11.76 30.73
CA LYS A 343 -13.37 -13.13 30.53
C LYS A 343 -14.29 -13.60 31.66
N ASP A 344 -14.06 -13.12 32.87
CA ASP A 344 -14.80 -13.55 34.06
C ASP A 344 -16.11 -12.77 34.25
N ARG A 345 -16.36 -11.79 33.38
CA ARG A 345 -17.51 -10.90 33.45
C ARG A 345 -18.42 -11.13 32.25
N HIS A 346 -19.73 -11.16 32.50
CA HIS A 346 -20.74 -11.30 31.46
C HIS A 346 -21.44 -9.99 31.10
N ASN A 347 -21.15 -8.92 31.84
CA ASN A 347 -21.75 -7.60 31.65
C ASN A 347 -20.71 -6.62 31.14
N SER A 348 -21.10 -5.80 30.17
CA SER A 348 -20.21 -4.80 29.57
C SER A 348 -21.02 -3.68 28.94
N GLN A 349 -20.52 -2.45 29.07
CA GLN A 349 -21.06 -1.30 28.38
C GLN A 349 -20.92 -1.37 26.84
N ILE A 350 -20.27 -2.38 26.25
CA ILE A 350 -20.27 -2.55 24.78
C ILE A 350 -21.67 -2.81 24.21
N PHE A 351 -22.64 -3.19 25.03
CA PHE A 351 -24.04 -3.37 24.61
C PHE A 351 -24.82 -2.05 24.52
N LEU A 352 -24.31 -0.97 25.13
CA LEU A 352 -24.94 0.35 25.00
C LEU A 352 -24.89 0.83 23.55
N ASN A 353 -25.80 1.75 23.25
CA ASN A 353 -25.83 2.42 21.96
C ASN A 353 -24.53 3.21 21.74
N VAL A 354 -24.03 3.19 20.50
CA VAL A 354 -22.83 3.93 20.10
C VAL A 354 -22.91 5.42 20.42
N LEU A 355 -24.11 6.01 20.35
CA LEU A 355 -24.31 7.44 20.60
C LEU A 355 -24.04 7.84 22.06
N CYS A 356 -24.19 6.90 23.00
CA CYS A 356 -23.80 7.10 24.40
C CYS A 356 -22.30 7.41 24.56
N PHE A 357 -21.48 7.05 23.57
CA PHE A 357 -20.03 7.31 23.54
C PHE A 357 -19.63 8.41 22.57
N MET A 358 -20.54 8.93 21.74
CA MET A 358 -20.25 9.95 20.72
C MET A 358 -20.77 11.35 21.07
N ASP A 359 -21.70 11.44 22.00
CA ASP A 359 -22.26 12.71 22.45
C ASP A 359 -21.81 13.03 23.89
N PRO A 360 -21.14 14.17 24.11
CA PRO A 360 -20.74 14.60 25.46
C PRO A 360 -21.92 14.80 26.42
N SER A 361 -23.17 14.94 25.93
CA SER A 361 -24.34 15.12 26.80
C SER A 361 -24.61 13.90 27.70
N PHE A 362 -24.28 12.69 27.24
CA PHE A 362 -24.44 11.45 28.00
C PHE A 362 -23.24 11.11 28.88
N LEU A 363 -22.19 11.95 28.87
CA LEU A 363 -20.97 11.69 29.64
C LEU A 363 -21.29 11.55 31.13
N GLN A 364 -22.16 12.41 31.67
CA GLN A 364 -22.50 12.38 33.09
C GLN A 364 -23.20 11.08 33.47
N ASP A 365 -24.14 10.60 32.65
CA ASP A 365 -24.90 9.38 32.91
C ASP A 365 -23.99 8.14 32.85
N VAL A 366 -23.21 8.02 31.78
CA VAL A 366 -22.34 6.85 31.56
C VAL A 366 -21.19 6.81 32.58
N VAL A 367 -20.58 7.96 32.92
CA VAL A 367 -19.46 8.02 33.86
C VAL A 367 -19.92 7.84 35.30
N ALA A 368 -21.09 8.37 35.69
CA ALA A 368 -21.63 8.18 37.04
C ALA A 368 -21.89 6.70 37.34
N ASP A 369 -22.41 5.96 36.35
CA ASP A 369 -22.59 4.50 36.45
C ASP A 369 -21.26 3.77 36.61
N GLN A 370 -20.23 4.19 35.88
CA GLN A 370 -18.91 3.55 35.92
C GLN A 370 -18.17 3.74 37.24
N ILE A 371 -18.14 4.97 37.77
CA ILE A 371 -17.37 5.27 38.98
C ILE A 371 -17.79 4.33 40.13
N ASN A 372 -19.09 4.05 40.22
CA ASN A 372 -19.65 3.22 41.29
C ASN A 372 -19.60 1.71 40.98
N ASN A 373 -19.59 1.31 39.70
CA ASN A 373 -19.85 -0.08 39.31
C ASN A 373 -18.82 -0.68 38.34
N HIS A 374 -17.61 -0.12 38.21
CA HIS A 374 -16.59 -0.57 37.23
C HIS A 374 -16.27 -2.08 37.28
N ALA A 375 -16.33 -2.70 38.46
CA ALA A 375 -16.10 -4.14 38.62
C ALA A 375 -17.14 -4.99 37.87
N VAL A 376 -18.38 -4.48 37.77
CA VAL A 376 -19.55 -5.19 37.22
C VAL A 376 -19.81 -4.82 35.76
N ILE A 377 -19.53 -3.58 35.34
CA ILE A 377 -19.88 -3.10 33.99
C ILE A 377 -18.68 -2.82 33.08
N GLY A 378 -17.46 -2.85 33.62
CA GLY A 378 -16.26 -2.52 32.86
C GLY A 378 -15.69 -1.14 33.17
N GLN A 379 -14.46 -0.96 32.71
CA GLN A 379 -13.76 0.31 32.78
C GLN A 379 -13.65 0.87 31.36
N SER A 380 -14.29 2.01 31.15
CA SER A 380 -14.10 2.76 29.92
C SER A 380 -12.92 3.69 30.08
N THR A 381 -12.37 4.08 28.95
CA THR A 381 -11.17 4.91 28.90
C THR A 381 -11.59 6.37 28.87
N THR A 382 -11.24 7.14 29.90
CA THR A 382 -11.45 8.60 29.97
C THR A 382 -10.50 9.38 29.07
N ASN A 383 -9.50 8.70 28.50
CA ASN A 383 -8.54 9.24 27.54
C ASN A 383 -8.72 8.51 26.20
N PRO A 384 -9.78 8.82 25.42
CA PRO A 384 -10.05 8.16 24.14
C PRO A 384 -8.88 8.27 23.14
N GLU A 385 -8.02 9.28 23.26
CA GLU A 385 -6.76 9.40 22.50
C GLU A 385 -5.74 8.30 22.82
N ALA A 386 -5.83 7.73 24.02
CA ALA A 386 -5.05 6.56 24.43
C ALA A 386 -5.77 5.24 24.06
N SER A 387 -6.97 5.30 23.47
CA SER A 387 -7.62 4.09 22.97
C SER A 387 -6.77 3.47 21.88
N GLN A 388 -6.72 2.15 21.89
CA GLN A 388 -5.95 1.40 20.93
C GLN A 388 -6.43 1.59 19.49
N ASP A 389 -7.74 1.79 19.33
CA ASP A 389 -8.40 2.06 18.06
C ASP A 389 -7.91 3.39 17.47
N PHE A 390 -7.88 4.45 18.27
CA PHE A 390 -7.33 5.75 17.88
C PHE A 390 -5.84 5.68 17.56
N ALA A 391 -5.05 5.05 18.44
CA ALA A 391 -3.60 4.90 18.25
C ALA A 391 -3.27 4.15 16.94
N SER A 392 -4.07 3.14 16.58
CA SER A 392 -3.87 2.40 15.34
C SER A 392 -4.28 3.19 14.11
N TRP A 393 -5.36 3.96 14.17
CA TRP A 393 -5.75 4.87 13.10
C TRP A 393 -4.65 5.90 12.81
N ILE A 394 -4.10 6.54 13.85
CA ILE A 394 -2.96 7.46 13.73
C ILE A 394 -1.73 6.73 13.17
N SER A 395 -1.44 5.52 13.65
CA SER A 395 -0.29 4.74 13.16
C SER A 395 -0.40 4.44 11.66
N ILE A 396 -1.60 4.08 11.18
CA ILE A 396 -1.85 3.85 9.74
C ILE A 396 -1.65 5.15 8.94
N LEU A 397 -2.11 6.30 9.45
CA LEU A 397 -1.90 7.60 8.79
C LEU A 397 -0.42 7.96 8.69
N VAL A 398 0.34 7.77 9.79
CA VAL A 398 1.78 8.05 9.82
C VAL A 398 2.52 7.13 8.85
N ILE A 399 2.25 5.82 8.88
CA ILE A 399 2.89 4.85 7.98
C ILE A 399 2.50 5.11 6.53
N GLY A 400 1.23 5.40 6.26
CA GLY A 400 0.77 5.80 4.93
C GLY A 400 1.51 7.03 4.41
N GLY A 401 1.69 8.06 5.26
CA GLY A 401 2.50 9.24 4.94
C GLY A 401 3.96 8.89 4.63
N LEU A 402 4.59 8.05 5.46
CA LEU A 402 5.98 7.60 5.24
C LEU A 402 6.12 6.81 3.94
N VAL A 403 5.14 5.98 3.57
CA VAL A 403 5.11 5.26 2.29
C VAL A 403 5.04 6.23 1.11
N VAL A 404 4.14 7.22 1.17
CA VAL A 404 3.99 8.24 0.11
C VAL A 404 5.31 8.99 -0.09
N ILE A 405 5.91 9.45 1.02
CA ILE A 405 7.21 10.14 0.99
C ILE A 405 8.31 9.21 0.47
N GLY A 406 8.38 7.97 0.97
CA GLY A 406 9.38 6.99 0.55
C GLY A 406 9.31 6.68 -0.94
N ARG A 407 8.10 6.51 -1.50
CA ARG A 407 7.90 6.33 -2.95
C ARG A 407 8.31 7.56 -3.75
N PHE A 408 7.95 8.75 -3.27
CA PHE A 408 8.33 10.00 -3.93
C PHE A 408 9.85 10.20 -3.93
N LEU A 409 10.52 10.01 -2.79
CA LEU A 409 11.97 10.14 -2.67
C LEU A 409 12.71 9.10 -3.51
N HIS A 410 12.32 7.82 -3.43
CA HIS A 410 12.90 6.75 -4.24
C HIS A 410 12.83 7.07 -5.73
N ARG A 411 11.70 7.62 -6.16
CA ARG A 411 11.47 8.05 -7.53
C ARG A 411 12.31 9.27 -7.93
N VAL A 412 12.35 10.33 -7.11
CA VAL A 412 13.17 11.52 -7.38
C VAL A 412 14.64 11.13 -7.50
N ILE A 413 15.15 10.32 -6.56
CA ILE A 413 16.54 9.81 -6.57
C ILE A 413 16.83 9.03 -7.85
N ARG A 414 15.91 8.17 -8.32
CA ARG A 414 16.08 7.44 -9.58
C ARG A 414 16.15 8.36 -10.79
N ILE A 415 15.36 9.43 -10.83
CA ILE A 415 15.34 10.37 -11.96
C ILE A 415 16.60 11.24 -11.96
N THR A 416 17.00 11.77 -10.80
CA THR A 416 18.20 12.63 -10.71
C THR A 416 19.48 11.87 -11.04
N ARG A 417 19.57 10.61 -10.62
CA ARG A 417 20.73 9.74 -10.90
C ARG A 417 20.86 9.31 -12.37
N ARG A 418 19.76 9.16 -13.12
CA ARG A 418 19.82 8.83 -14.56
C ARG A 418 20.60 9.84 -15.40
N GLY A 419 20.76 11.08 -14.94
CA GLY A 419 21.52 12.12 -15.64
C GLY A 419 23.04 12.03 -15.47
N HIS A 420 23.53 11.30 -14.46
CA HIS A 420 24.96 11.14 -14.23
C HIS A 420 25.43 9.80 -14.80
N TYR A 421 26.16 9.87 -15.91
CA TYR A 421 26.61 8.73 -16.72
C TYR A 421 27.62 7.80 -16.03
N ILE A 422 28.02 8.08 -14.80
CA ILE A 422 29.06 7.35 -14.06
C ILE A 422 28.62 7.17 -12.61
N GLU A 423 27.53 6.42 -12.38
CA GLU A 423 27.21 5.93 -11.05
C GLU A 423 27.35 4.40 -11.05
N ASP A 424 28.15 3.89 -10.12
CA ASP A 424 28.41 2.46 -9.93
C ASP A 424 27.07 1.74 -9.78
N GLU A 425 26.82 0.73 -10.63
CA GLU A 425 25.61 -0.10 -10.62
C GLU A 425 25.29 -0.64 -9.21
N ASN A 426 26.35 -0.85 -8.42
CA ASN A 426 26.27 -1.23 -7.02
C ASN A 426 25.43 -0.27 -6.16
N ASP A 427 25.59 1.04 -6.33
CA ASP A 427 24.89 2.03 -5.50
C ASP A 427 23.41 2.16 -5.88
N ARG A 428 23.07 1.86 -7.13
CA ARG A 428 21.66 1.74 -7.56
C ARG A 428 21.00 0.52 -6.92
N ASN A 429 21.68 -0.63 -6.94
CA ASN A 429 21.15 -1.87 -6.37
C ASN A 429 20.98 -1.77 -4.84
N LYS A 430 21.91 -1.10 -4.13
CA LYS A 430 21.76 -0.82 -2.69
C LYS A 430 20.54 0.04 -2.36
N MET A 431 20.31 1.11 -3.12
CA MET A 431 19.15 1.99 -2.87
C MET A 431 17.83 1.26 -3.10
N ASP A 432 17.76 0.44 -4.15
CA ASP A 432 16.59 -0.40 -4.39
C ASP A 432 16.42 -1.42 -3.26
N LEU A 433 17.50 -2.05 -2.80
CA LEU A 433 17.46 -2.98 -1.67
C LEU A 433 16.95 -2.31 -0.39
N TYR A 434 17.42 -1.12 -0.05
CA TYR A 434 16.95 -0.38 1.14
C TYR A 434 15.47 -0.02 1.03
N TYR A 435 15.00 0.38 -0.15
CA TYR A 435 13.59 0.66 -0.38
C TYR A 435 12.73 -0.60 -0.18
N TRP A 436 13.13 -1.74 -0.75
CA TRP A 436 12.39 -3.00 -0.56
C TRP A 436 12.47 -3.53 0.87
N ALA A 437 13.60 -3.34 1.57
CA ALA A 437 13.71 -3.65 2.99
C ALA A 437 12.78 -2.79 3.85
N PHE A 438 12.67 -1.49 3.54
CA PHE A 438 11.68 -0.60 4.16
C PHE A 438 10.25 -1.11 3.92
N LEU A 439 9.90 -1.48 2.68
CA LEU A 439 8.59 -2.05 2.38
C LEU A 439 8.32 -3.36 3.13
N PHE A 440 9.34 -4.19 3.36
CA PHE A 440 9.21 -5.39 4.18
C PHE A 440 8.89 -5.06 5.64
N LEU A 441 9.49 -4.01 6.21
CA LEU A 441 9.13 -3.53 7.55
C LEU A 441 7.69 -3.01 7.61
N VAL A 442 7.25 -2.27 6.59
CA VAL A 442 5.85 -1.83 6.47
C VAL A 442 4.91 -3.04 6.39
N TRP A 443 5.28 -4.07 5.63
CA TRP A 443 4.52 -5.32 5.55
C TRP A 443 4.46 -6.05 6.90
N LEU A 444 5.56 -6.14 7.64
CA LEU A 444 5.58 -6.75 8.98
C LEU A 444 4.65 -6.02 9.95
N PHE A 445 4.69 -4.68 9.95
CA PHE A 445 3.77 -3.87 10.74
C PHE A 445 2.31 -4.16 10.37
N ALA A 446 2.01 -4.18 9.07
CA ALA A 446 0.68 -4.47 8.56
C ALA A 446 0.19 -5.87 8.94
N ALA A 447 1.05 -6.89 8.83
CA ALA A 447 0.74 -8.27 9.20
C ALA A 447 0.50 -8.41 10.71
N ALA A 448 1.31 -7.77 11.55
CA ALA A 448 1.13 -7.75 13.01
C ALA A 448 -0.17 -7.02 13.40
N GLY A 449 -0.41 -5.84 12.83
CA GLY A 449 -1.64 -5.07 13.03
C GLY A 449 -2.88 -5.86 12.62
N PHE A 450 -2.88 -6.44 11.42
CA PHE A 450 -3.98 -7.28 10.94
C PHE A 450 -4.22 -8.51 11.82
N SER A 451 -3.16 -9.22 12.23
CA SER A 451 -3.27 -10.41 13.09
C SER A 451 -3.87 -10.06 14.45
N TYR A 452 -3.39 -8.97 15.05
CA TYR A 452 -3.92 -8.47 16.31
C TYR A 452 -5.40 -8.09 16.20
N ARG A 453 -5.78 -7.37 15.15
CA ARG A 453 -7.16 -6.91 14.91
C ARG A 453 -8.12 -8.08 14.66
N THR A 454 -7.67 -9.06 13.88
CA THR A 454 -8.41 -10.30 13.64
C THR A 454 -8.64 -11.07 14.93
N TRP A 455 -7.59 -11.20 15.77
CA TRP A 455 -7.70 -11.80 17.09
C TRP A 455 -8.71 -11.05 17.97
N LEU A 456 -8.67 -9.71 17.98
CA LEU A 456 -9.59 -8.88 18.76
C LEU A 456 -11.04 -9.07 18.33
N ILE A 457 -11.32 -9.07 17.01
CA ILE A 457 -12.66 -9.35 16.46
C ILE A 457 -13.18 -10.70 16.97
N PHE A 458 -12.42 -11.78 16.77
CA PHE A 458 -12.87 -13.10 17.20
C PHE A 458 -13.00 -13.22 18.72
N HIS A 459 -12.16 -12.50 19.47
CA HIS A 459 -12.23 -12.48 20.92
C HIS A 459 -13.50 -11.80 21.43
N ILE A 460 -13.81 -10.60 20.94
CA ILE A 460 -14.98 -9.84 21.35
C ILE A 460 -16.25 -10.60 20.96
N ARG A 461 -16.31 -11.18 19.76
CA ARG A 461 -17.47 -11.98 19.32
C ARG A 461 -17.72 -13.18 20.21
N ARG A 462 -16.66 -13.95 20.47
CA ARG A 462 -16.74 -15.10 21.37
C ARG A 462 -17.19 -14.69 22.78
N TRP A 463 -16.71 -13.55 23.27
CA TRP A 463 -17.15 -13.01 24.54
C TRP A 463 -18.64 -12.65 24.53
N VAL A 464 -19.13 -11.96 23.49
CA VAL A 464 -20.55 -11.61 23.34
C VAL A 464 -21.43 -12.86 23.25
N GLU A 465 -21.01 -13.87 22.49
CA GLU A 465 -21.71 -15.17 22.42
C GLU A 465 -21.84 -15.82 23.82
N GLN A 466 -20.76 -15.80 24.59
CA GLN A 466 -20.71 -16.38 25.94
C GLN A 466 -21.34 -15.51 27.03
N SER A 467 -21.67 -14.25 26.73
CA SER A 467 -22.20 -13.30 27.70
C SER A 467 -23.67 -13.57 28.08
N GLY A 468 -24.41 -14.29 27.23
CA GLY A 468 -25.85 -14.54 27.42
C GLY A 468 -26.76 -13.36 27.06
N TRP A 469 -26.20 -12.25 26.57
CA TRP A 469 -26.99 -11.06 26.18
C TRP A 469 -27.74 -11.22 24.86
N LEU A 470 -27.19 -11.99 23.91
CA LEU A 470 -27.80 -12.21 22.60
C LEU A 470 -29.15 -12.91 22.70
N SER A 471 -30.14 -12.38 21.98
CA SER A 471 -31.46 -12.99 21.80
C SER A 471 -31.40 -14.30 21.00
N ASP A 472 -30.56 -14.34 19.97
CA ASP A 472 -30.29 -15.52 19.16
C ASP A 472 -28.77 -15.67 18.96
N GLN A 473 -28.17 -16.63 19.66
CA GLN A 473 -26.72 -16.91 19.61
C GLN A 473 -26.26 -17.33 18.21
N LEU A 474 -27.16 -17.87 17.38
CA LEU A 474 -26.82 -18.35 16.04
C LEU A 474 -27.01 -17.29 14.96
N ALA A 475 -27.63 -16.15 15.26
CA ALA A 475 -27.96 -15.14 14.26
C ALA A 475 -26.72 -14.62 13.50
N GLU A 476 -25.59 -14.41 14.19
CA GLU A 476 -24.34 -14.00 13.53
C GLU A 476 -23.60 -15.12 12.78
N TYR A 477 -24.00 -16.37 12.96
CA TYR A 477 -23.39 -17.53 12.29
C TYR A 477 -24.18 -17.98 11.05
N ARG A 478 -25.46 -17.58 10.94
CA ARG A 478 -26.28 -17.86 9.75
C ARG A 478 -25.85 -16.97 8.59
N LEU A 479 -25.70 -17.54 7.40
CA LEU A 479 -25.41 -16.83 6.15
C LEU A 479 -26.70 -16.48 5.40
N ASP A 480 -27.69 -15.94 6.11
CA ASP A 480 -29.03 -15.64 5.58
C ASP A 480 -29.27 -14.15 5.29
N THR A 481 -28.35 -13.27 5.71
CA THR A 481 -28.47 -11.83 5.46
C THR A 481 -27.75 -11.36 4.21
N PHE A 482 -28.28 -10.28 3.61
CA PHE A 482 -27.75 -9.73 2.38
C PHE A 482 -26.30 -9.25 2.52
N GLY A 483 -25.93 -8.64 3.66
CA GLY A 483 -24.56 -8.15 3.88
C GLY A 483 -23.53 -9.27 3.87
N GLN A 484 -23.86 -10.41 4.48
CA GLN A 484 -23.00 -11.59 4.50
C GLN A 484 -22.91 -12.25 3.12
N PHE A 485 -24.04 -12.38 2.41
CA PHE A 485 -24.04 -12.95 1.07
C PHE A 485 -23.26 -12.09 0.07
N ALA A 486 -23.49 -10.76 0.08
CA ALA A 486 -22.77 -9.82 -0.77
C ALA A 486 -21.26 -9.89 -0.53
N SER A 487 -20.85 -9.96 0.74
CA SER A 487 -19.45 -10.14 1.16
C SER A 487 -18.81 -11.40 0.57
N VAL A 488 -19.52 -12.53 0.57
CA VAL A 488 -19.03 -13.78 -0.05
C VAL A 488 -18.99 -13.66 -1.57
N MET A 489 -19.98 -13.04 -2.20
CA MET A 489 -20.00 -12.83 -3.66
C MET A 489 -18.84 -11.94 -4.13
N PHE A 490 -18.41 -10.97 -3.33
CA PHE A 490 -17.20 -10.19 -3.63
C PHE A 490 -15.94 -11.07 -3.64
N MET A 491 -15.81 -12.06 -2.76
CA MET A 491 -14.70 -13.01 -2.79
C MET A 491 -14.71 -13.86 -4.07
N VAL A 492 -15.89 -14.30 -4.50
CA VAL A 492 -16.06 -15.03 -5.76
C VAL A 492 -15.68 -14.14 -6.94
N ALA A 493 -16.08 -12.86 -6.94
CA ALA A 493 -15.70 -11.91 -7.98
C ALA A 493 -14.18 -11.68 -8.04
N ILE A 494 -13.48 -11.64 -6.89
CA ILE A 494 -12.01 -11.58 -6.85
C ILE A 494 -11.41 -12.83 -7.48
N ALA A 495 -11.89 -14.02 -7.08
CA ALA A 495 -11.39 -15.28 -7.61
C ALA A 495 -11.62 -15.39 -9.13
N GLN A 496 -12.78 -14.93 -9.61
CA GLN A 496 -13.09 -14.87 -11.04
C GLN A 496 -12.18 -13.89 -11.78
N ALA A 497 -12.00 -12.66 -11.27
CA ALA A 497 -11.10 -11.69 -11.88
C ALA A 497 -9.66 -12.21 -11.96
N MET A 498 -9.20 -12.91 -10.92
CA MET A 498 -7.89 -13.58 -10.93
C MET A 498 -7.84 -14.73 -11.94
N ALA A 499 -8.90 -15.52 -12.06
CA ALA A 499 -8.99 -16.61 -13.03
C ALA A 499 -8.98 -16.09 -14.48
N ASP A 500 -9.69 -14.99 -14.76
CA ASP A 500 -9.74 -14.36 -16.08
C ASP A 500 -8.35 -13.84 -16.53
N GLU A 501 -7.54 -13.34 -15.60
CA GLU A 501 -6.13 -12.98 -15.86
C GLU A 501 -5.21 -14.20 -16.00
N LEU A 502 -5.58 -15.33 -15.39
CA LEU A 502 -4.85 -16.60 -15.51
C LEU A 502 -5.13 -17.33 -16.83
N VAL A 503 -6.32 -17.13 -17.45
CA VAL A 503 -6.65 -17.71 -18.76
C VAL A 503 -5.62 -17.18 -19.75
N PRO A 504 -4.68 -18.03 -20.19
CA PRO A 504 -3.49 -17.54 -20.82
C PRO A 504 -3.85 -16.86 -22.14
N LYS A 505 -3.14 -15.76 -22.45
CA LYS A 505 -3.16 -15.08 -23.76
C LYS A 505 -2.76 -15.99 -24.94
N VAL A 506 -2.55 -17.29 -24.68
CA VAL A 506 -2.30 -18.39 -25.62
C VAL A 506 -3.36 -18.47 -26.72
N GLU A 507 -4.59 -18.02 -26.50
CA GLU A 507 -5.60 -17.93 -27.58
C GLU A 507 -5.52 -16.65 -28.39
N LYS A 508 -4.99 -15.54 -27.85
CA LYS A 508 -4.85 -14.27 -28.60
C LYS A 508 -3.62 -14.24 -29.52
N ALA A 509 -2.77 -15.26 -29.45
CA ALA A 509 -1.61 -15.45 -30.32
C ALA A 509 -1.83 -16.49 -31.42
N LYS A 510 -3.01 -17.12 -31.46
CA LYS A 510 -3.51 -17.92 -32.59
C LYS A 510 -4.41 -17.05 -33.45
#